data_AF-A0A3C0Q9E2-F1
#
_entry.id   AF-A0A3C0Q9E2-F1
#
_cell.length_a   1.000
_cell.length_b   1.000
_cell.length_c   1.000
_cell.angle_alpha   90.00
_cell.angle_beta   90.00
_cell.angle_gamma   90.00
#
_symmetry.space_group_name_H-M   'P 1'
#
loop_
_entity.id
_entity.type
_entity.pdbx_description
1 polymer ?
#
loop_
_entity_poly.entity_id
_entity_poly.type
_entity_poly.pdbx_seq_one_letter_code
_entity_poly.pdbx_strand_id
1 'polypeptide(L)'
;MDKGVINIVVVVLVAACIWLYILWKNSRRMNDTINLVAQQHDLIRNDARARTLCRAIHILDPNFTVGVDYFIGHDSQEQEPYIAKWITNANRPTEAAISSALLEISDIHHEAKYAAMRRTEYPSVADQLDAAYQARQGNTAKQLEIDEKIRSVKDKYPKTDECI
;
A
#
# COMPACT_ATOMS: atom_id res chain seq x y z
N MET A 1 48.92 32.94 -33.37
CA MET A 1 48.33 32.40 -32.12
C MET A 1 49.41 31.58 -31.44
N ASP A 2 49.75 31.91 -30.21
CA ASP A 2 50.92 31.34 -29.53
C ASP A 2 50.65 29.87 -29.13
N LYS A 3 51.68 29.01 -29.18
CA LYS A 3 51.52 27.57 -28.90
C LYS A 3 50.97 27.32 -27.48
N GLY A 4 51.32 28.19 -26.53
CA GLY A 4 50.80 28.14 -25.17
C GLY A 4 49.28 28.39 -25.08
N VAL A 5 48.76 29.34 -25.86
CA VAL A 5 47.31 29.65 -25.90
C VAL A 5 46.53 28.48 -26.50
N ILE A 6 47.05 27.85 -27.57
CA ILE A 6 46.43 26.67 -28.18
C ILE A 6 46.33 25.53 -27.16
N ASN A 7 47.40 25.27 -26.40
CA ASN A 7 47.42 24.17 -25.44
C ASN A 7 46.43 24.40 -24.28
N ILE A 8 46.32 25.63 -23.78
CA ILE A 8 45.35 26.00 -22.73
C ILE A 8 43.91 25.81 -23.23
N VAL A 9 43.60 26.26 -24.44
CA VAL A 9 42.25 26.11 -25.04
C VAL A 9 41.89 24.63 -25.21
N VAL A 10 42.84 23.80 -25.65
CA VAL A 10 42.62 22.36 -25.79
C VAL A 10 42.34 21.70 -24.43
N VAL A 11 43.12 22.04 -23.39
CA VAL A 11 42.90 21.51 -22.04
C VAL A 11 41.52 21.89 -21.49
N VAL A 12 41.10 23.15 -21.68
CA VAL A 12 39.78 23.63 -21.25
C VAL A 12 38.65 22.91 -22.01
N LEU A 13 38.80 22.71 -23.33
CA LEU A 13 37.83 21.97 -24.12
C LEU A 13 37.71 20.51 -23.69
N VAL A 14 38.83 19.83 -23.43
CA VAL A 14 38.83 18.46 -22.92
C VAL A 14 38.12 18.38 -21.57
N ALA A 15 38.41 19.31 -20.65
CA ALA A 15 37.74 19.37 -19.36
C ALA A 15 36.23 19.60 -19.53
N ALA A 16 35.80 20.49 -20.43
CA ALA A 16 34.40 20.73 -20.72
C ALA A 16 33.71 19.47 -21.29
N CYS A 17 34.35 18.75 -22.20
CA CYS A 17 33.85 17.48 -22.73
C CYS A 17 33.69 16.40 -21.65
N ILE A 18 34.63 16.30 -20.71
CA ILE A 18 34.54 15.37 -19.57
C ILE A 18 33.34 15.74 -18.68
N TRP A 19 33.16 17.03 -18.36
CA TRP A 19 32.02 17.50 -17.58
C TRP A 19 30.68 17.23 -18.27
N LEU A 20 30.58 17.50 -19.57
CA LEU A 20 29.38 17.19 -20.35
C LEU A 20 29.07 15.70 -20.36
N TYR A 21 30.10 14.84 -20.48
CA TYR A 21 29.93 13.39 -20.41
C TYR A 21 29.42 12.93 -19.04
N ILE A 22 29.98 13.46 -17.94
CA ILE A 22 29.55 13.14 -16.57
C ILE A 22 28.09 13.57 -16.36
N LEU A 23 27.73 14.80 -16.75
CA LEU A 23 26.36 15.31 -16.66
C LEU A 23 25.39 14.47 -17.47
N TRP A 24 25.72 14.16 -18.72
CA TRP A 24 24.87 13.32 -19.57
C TRP A 24 24.68 11.92 -19.00
N LYS A 25 25.76 11.27 -18.55
CA LYS A 25 25.72 9.93 -17.95
C LYS A 25 24.87 9.91 -16.68
N ASN A 26 25.01 10.91 -15.82
CA ASN A 26 24.20 11.02 -14.60
C ASN A 26 22.74 11.32 -14.92
N SER A 27 22.46 12.22 -15.86
CA SER A 27 21.10 12.54 -16.30
C SER A 27 20.41 11.30 -16.88
N ARG A 28 21.11 10.50 -17.68
CA ARG A 28 20.56 9.27 -18.26
C ARG A 28 20.24 8.24 -17.18
N ARG A 29 21.17 8.00 -16.25
CA ARG A 29 20.94 7.11 -15.09
C ARG A 29 19.73 7.54 -14.27
N MET A 30 19.63 8.85 -13.98
CA MET A 30 18.50 9.39 -13.23
C MET A 30 17.17 9.16 -13.97
N ASN A 31 17.14 9.37 -15.28
CA ASN A 31 15.95 9.11 -16.08
C ASN A 31 15.54 7.63 -16.04
N ASP A 32 16.50 6.71 -16.16
CA ASP A 32 16.25 5.27 -16.06
C ASP A 32 15.70 4.90 -14.67
N THR A 33 16.24 5.47 -13.58
CA THR A 33 15.73 5.26 -12.22
C THR A 33 14.31 5.81 -12.05
N ILE A 34 14.03 7.02 -12.54
CA ILE A 34 12.70 7.62 -12.47
C ILE A 34 11.68 6.74 -13.20
N ASN A 35 12.03 6.25 -14.39
CA ASN A 35 11.15 5.36 -15.15
C ASN A 35 10.86 4.05 -14.39
N LEU A 36 11.86 3.46 -13.75
CA LEU A 36 11.67 2.26 -12.94
C LEU A 36 10.78 2.50 -11.72
N VAL A 37 10.97 3.61 -11.00
CA VAL A 37 10.13 3.98 -9.86
C VAL A 37 8.69 4.25 -10.32
N ALA A 38 8.52 4.93 -11.46
CA ALA A 38 7.21 5.18 -12.03
C ALA A 38 6.50 3.87 -12.41
N GLN A 39 7.21 2.90 -13.00
CA GLN A 39 6.68 1.57 -13.29
C GLN A 39 6.25 0.82 -12.02
N GLN A 40 7.05 0.90 -10.94
CA GLN A 40 6.66 0.31 -9.66
C GLN A 40 5.40 0.97 -9.09
N HIS A 41 5.31 2.29 -9.17
CA HIS A 41 4.14 3.02 -8.69
C HIS A 41 2.89 2.68 -9.51
N ASP A 42 3.02 2.57 -10.84
CA ASP A 42 1.94 2.14 -11.72
C ASP A 42 1.49 0.70 -11.41
N LEU A 43 2.43 -0.23 -11.21
CA LEU A 43 2.14 -1.61 -10.81
C LEU A 43 1.35 -1.66 -9.49
N ILE A 44 1.76 -0.90 -8.47
CA ILE A 44 1.06 -0.85 -7.18
C ILE A 44 -0.33 -0.18 -7.30
N ARG A 45 -0.46 0.78 -8.21
CA ARG A 45 -1.73 1.45 -8.47
C ARG A 45 -2.71 0.52 -9.20
N ASN A 46 -2.24 -0.35 -10.08
CA ASN A 46 -3.10 -1.13 -10.96
C ASN A 46 -3.28 -2.59 -10.49
N ASP A 47 -2.35 -3.17 -9.74
CA ASP A 47 -2.48 -4.52 -9.17
C ASP A 47 -2.72 -4.46 -7.65
N ALA A 48 -3.88 -4.97 -7.23
CA ALA A 48 -4.26 -5.05 -5.82
C ALA A 48 -3.35 -5.98 -5.01
N ARG A 49 -2.87 -7.08 -5.59
CA ARG A 49 -1.97 -8.04 -4.93
C ARG A 49 -0.60 -7.41 -4.69
N ALA A 50 -0.07 -6.66 -5.65
CA ALA A 50 1.20 -5.95 -5.50
C ALA A 50 1.11 -4.89 -4.40
N ARG A 51 -0.03 -4.21 -4.32
CA ARG A 51 -0.32 -3.27 -3.23
C ARG A 51 -0.43 -3.96 -1.88
N THR A 52 -1.07 -5.12 -1.80
CA THR A 52 -1.18 -5.92 -0.57
C THR A 52 0.20 -6.38 -0.11
N LEU A 53 1.05 -6.87 -1.01
CA LEU A 53 2.44 -7.20 -0.69
C LEU A 53 3.23 -5.99 -0.19
N CYS A 54 3.08 -4.83 -0.85
CA CYS A 54 3.71 -3.59 -0.40
C CYS A 54 3.28 -3.20 1.03
N ARG A 55 1.99 -3.38 1.35
CA ARG A 55 1.49 -3.14 2.72
C ARG A 55 2.04 -4.15 3.72
N ALA A 56 2.15 -5.41 3.34
CA ALA A 56 2.72 -6.44 4.22
C ALA A 56 4.16 -6.09 4.62
N ILE A 57 4.99 -5.65 3.67
CA ILE A 57 6.35 -5.19 3.96
C ILE A 57 6.34 -3.95 4.84
N HIS A 58 5.41 -3.01 4.61
CA HIS A 58 5.28 -1.81 5.44
C HIS A 58 4.86 -2.10 6.89
N ILE A 59 4.05 -3.14 7.13
CA ILE A 59 3.71 -3.60 8.48
C ILE A 59 4.95 -4.16 9.19
N LEU A 60 5.75 -4.94 8.47
CA LEU A 60 6.96 -5.55 9.03
C LEU A 60 8.03 -4.51 9.36
N ASP A 61 8.27 -3.57 8.46
CA ASP A 61 9.14 -2.43 8.72
C ASP A 61 8.70 -1.22 7.86
N PRO A 62 8.24 -0.13 8.49
CA PRO A 62 7.74 1.04 7.77
C PRO A 62 8.84 1.82 7.05
N ASN A 63 10.12 1.53 7.31
CA ASN A 63 11.25 2.23 6.69
C ASN A 63 11.56 1.73 5.27
N PHE A 64 11.04 0.57 4.86
CA PHE A 64 11.27 0.07 3.51
C PHE A 64 10.32 0.68 2.49
N THR A 65 10.89 1.25 1.43
CA THR A 65 10.16 1.88 0.35
C THR A 65 10.34 1.11 -0.96
N VAL A 66 9.23 0.75 -1.58
CA VAL A 66 9.21 0.10 -2.91
C VAL A 66 9.74 1.02 -4.01
N GLY A 67 10.51 0.46 -4.94
CA GLY A 67 11.22 1.19 -6.00
C GLY A 67 12.53 1.85 -5.53
N VAL A 68 12.82 1.81 -4.23
CA VAL A 68 14.07 2.34 -3.65
C VAL A 68 14.84 1.21 -2.96
N ASP A 69 14.26 0.64 -1.91
CA ASP A 69 14.88 -0.41 -1.09
C ASP A 69 14.67 -1.81 -1.67
N TYR A 70 13.53 -2.01 -2.34
CA TYR A 70 13.17 -3.26 -2.98
C TYR A 70 12.27 -3.04 -4.19
N PHE A 71 12.22 -4.03 -5.08
CA PHE A 71 11.40 -3.99 -6.29
C PHE A 71 10.49 -5.21 -6.35
N ILE A 72 9.24 -4.97 -6.75
CA ILE A 72 8.24 -6.01 -6.97
C ILE A 72 8.31 -6.47 -8.42
N GLY A 73 8.43 -7.78 -8.62
CA GLY A 73 8.31 -8.45 -9.90
C GLY A 73 6.88 -8.91 -10.13
N HIS A 74 6.44 -8.80 -11.39
CA HIS A 74 5.16 -9.29 -11.84
C HIS A 74 5.30 -9.75 -13.30
N ASP A 75 5.62 -11.03 -13.48
CA ASP A 75 5.97 -11.58 -14.80
C ASP A 75 4.73 -12.00 -15.61
N SER A 76 3.62 -12.33 -14.94
CA SER A 76 2.35 -12.67 -15.58
C SER A 76 1.16 -12.38 -14.65
N GLN A 77 -0.04 -12.19 -15.23
CA GLN A 77 -1.25 -11.94 -14.43
C GLN A 77 -1.61 -13.10 -13.49
N GLU A 78 -1.24 -14.33 -13.84
CA GLU A 78 -1.52 -15.53 -13.05
C GLU A 78 -0.54 -15.74 -11.90
N GLN A 79 0.66 -15.16 -11.97
CA GLN A 79 1.67 -15.28 -10.93
C GLN A 79 1.46 -14.21 -9.84
N GLU A 80 1.57 -14.63 -8.58
CA GLU A 80 1.54 -13.68 -7.47
C GLU A 80 2.77 -12.75 -7.52
N PRO A 81 2.58 -11.44 -7.29
CA PRO A 81 3.68 -10.50 -7.19
C PRO A 81 4.67 -10.93 -6.12
N TYR A 82 5.96 -10.80 -6.38
CA TYR A 82 7.02 -11.22 -5.47
C TYR A 82 8.13 -10.17 -5.39
N ILE A 83 8.97 -10.25 -4.36
CA ILE A 83 10.13 -9.36 -4.22
C ILE A 83 11.22 -9.83 -5.21
N ALA A 84 11.32 -9.17 -6.35
CA ALA A 84 12.29 -9.48 -7.40
C ALA A 84 13.70 -9.02 -7.04
N LYS A 85 13.82 -7.87 -6.37
CA LYS A 85 15.12 -7.31 -5.99
C LYS A 85 15.09 -6.71 -4.60
N TRP A 86 16.16 -6.95 -3.85
CA TRP A 86 16.44 -6.35 -2.56
C TRP A 86 17.74 -5.56 -2.69
N ILE A 87 17.69 -4.25 -2.46
CA ILE A 87 18.80 -3.31 -2.70
C ILE A 87 19.37 -2.77 -1.40
N THR A 88 18.57 -2.77 -0.35
CA THR A 88 19.02 -2.35 0.98
C THR A 88 19.98 -3.37 1.59
N ASN A 89 20.87 -2.88 2.47
CA ASN A 89 21.79 -3.71 3.26
C ASN A 89 21.09 -4.35 4.47
N ALA A 90 19.85 -3.96 4.75
CA ALA A 90 19.06 -4.56 5.82
C ALA A 90 18.66 -6.00 5.48
N ASN A 91 18.38 -6.80 6.50
CA ASN A 91 17.93 -8.16 6.32
C ASN A 91 16.57 -8.17 5.61
N ARG A 92 16.47 -8.97 4.55
CA ARG A 92 15.19 -9.23 3.89
C ARG A 92 14.25 -9.95 4.87
N PRO A 93 12.98 -9.53 4.98
CA PRO A 93 11.98 -10.26 5.75
C PRO A 93 11.86 -11.71 5.30
N THR A 94 11.63 -12.61 6.25
CA THR A 94 11.43 -14.03 5.93
C THR A 94 10.06 -14.24 5.28
N GLU A 95 9.94 -15.26 4.42
CA GLU A 95 8.66 -15.58 3.77
C GLU A 95 7.55 -15.88 4.78
N ALA A 96 7.88 -16.47 5.93
CA ALA A 96 6.93 -16.70 7.02
C ALA A 96 6.40 -15.39 7.62
N ALA A 97 7.28 -14.39 7.81
CA ALA A 97 6.86 -13.07 8.31
C ALA A 97 5.97 -12.34 7.29
N ILE A 98 6.32 -12.43 6.01
CA ILE A 98 5.52 -11.85 4.92
C ILE A 98 4.14 -12.51 4.86
N SER A 99 4.07 -13.84 4.90
CA SER A 99 2.80 -14.58 4.91
C SER A 99 1.93 -14.22 6.12
N SER A 100 2.52 -14.10 7.32
CA SER A 100 1.79 -13.67 8.52
C SER A 100 1.22 -12.26 8.36
N ALA A 101 1.98 -11.31 7.82
CA ALA A 101 1.51 -9.95 7.59
C ALA A 101 0.42 -9.88 6.50
N LEU A 102 0.49 -10.75 5.48
CA LEU A 102 -0.55 -10.86 4.46
C LEU A 102 -1.88 -11.37 5.06
N LEU A 103 -1.83 -12.34 5.98
CA LEU A 103 -3.00 -12.82 6.71
C LEU A 103 -3.61 -11.73 7.60
N GLU A 104 -2.78 -10.98 8.32
CA GLU A 104 -3.25 -9.84 9.13
C GLU A 104 -3.99 -8.80 8.27
N ILE A 105 -3.47 -8.50 7.08
CA ILE A 105 -4.11 -7.58 6.13
C ILE A 105 -5.44 -8.15 5.61
N SER A 106 -5.53 -9.46 5.33
CA SER A 106 -6.79 -10.06 4.90
C SER A 106 -7.86 -9.98 5.98
N ASP A 107 -7.49 -10.19 7.24
CA ASP A 107 -8.40 -10.14 8.38
C ASP A 107 -8.90 -8.71 8.61
N ILE A 108 -8.00 -7.73 8.61
CA ILE A 108 -8.37 -6.30 8.73
C ILE A 108 -9.31 -5.89 7.59
N HIS A 109 -9.02 -6.32 6.35
CA HIS A 109 -9.89 -6.02 5.21
C HIS A 109 -11.25 -6.72 5.32
N HIS A 110 -11.28 -7.94 5.83
CA HIS A 110 -12.51 -8.68 6.09
C HIS A 110 -13.35 -7.95 7.14
N GLU A 111 -12.77 -7.58 8.28
CA GLU A 111 -13.46 -6.84 9.34
C GLU A 111 -13.95 -5.47 8.88
N ALA A 112 -13.12 -4.70 8.16
CA ALA A 112 -13.49 -3.38 7.65
C ALA A 112 -14.63 -3.47 6.62
N LYS A 113 -14.58 -4.45 5.72
CA LYS A 113 -15.64 -4.70 4.73
C LYS A 113 -16.94 -5.13 5.44
N TYR A 114 -16.83 -6.03 6.42
CA TYR A 114 -17.95 -6.48 7.23
C TYR A 114 -18.60 -5.33 8.02
N ALA A 115 -17.80 -4.47 8.66
CA ALA A 115 -18.28 -3.29 9.37
C ALA A 115 -18.97 -2.30 8.42
N ALA A 116 -18.41 -2.08 7.23
CA ALA A 116 -19.02 -1.21 6.21
C ALA A 116 -20.36 -1.75 5.70
N MET A 117 -20.47 -3.06 5.44
CA MET A 117 -21.73 -3.69 5.03
C MET A 117 -22.83 -3.48 6.07
N ARG A 118 -22.52 -3.73 7.36
CA ARG A 118 -23.50 -3.53 8.43
C ARG A 118 -23.86 -2.05 8.62
N ARG A 119 -22.90 -1.13 8.55
CA ARG A 119 -23.11 0.30 8.83
C ARG A 119 -24.20 0.94 7.96
N THR A 120 -24.38 0.48 6.73
CA THR A 120 -25.40 1.02 5.81
C THR A 120 -26.82 0.73 6.28
N GLU A 121 -27.05 -0.41 6.95
CA GLU A 121 -28.38 -0.88 7.35
C GLU A 121 -28.60 -0.85 8.86
N TYR A 122 -27.52 -0.73 9.64
CA TYR A 122 -27.57 -0.67 11.11
C TYR A 122 -28.32 0.59 11.57
N PRO A 123 -29.21 0.48 12.58
CA PRO A 123 -29.84 1.67 13.15
C PRO A 123 -28.79 2.63 13.73
N SER A 124 -29.06 3.93 13.65
CA SER A 124 -28.13 4.95 14.14
C SER A 124 -28.00 4.88 15.67
N VAL A 125 -26.89 5.38 16.22
CA VAL A 125 -26.70 5.45 17.68
C VAL A 125 -27.76 6.35 18.33
N ALA A 126 -28.17 7.43 17.65
CA ALA A 126 -29.21 8.32 18.14
C ALA A 126 -30.56 7.60 18.27
N ASP A 127 -30.96 6.80 17.27
CA ASP A 127 -32.21 6.03 17.32
C ASP A 127 -32.19 4.97 18.42
N GLN A 128 -31.04 4.31 18.61
CA GLN A 128 -30.85 3.33 19.68
C GLN A 128 -30.95 3.98 21.07
N LEU A 129 -30.37 5.17 21.25
CA LEU A 129 -30.43 5.91 22.51
C LEU A 129 -31.83 6.46 22.80
N ASP A 130 -32.54 6.95 21.79
CA ASP A 130 -33.92 7.42 21.94
C ASP A 130 -34.88 6.26 22.27
N ALA A 131 -34.73 5.12 21.61
CA ALA A 131 -35.48 3.90 21.95
C ALA A 131 -35.21 3.46 23.40
N ALA A 132 -33.95 3.47 23.84
CA ALA A 132 -33.58 3.13 25.20
C ALA A 132 -34.14 4.14 26.22
N TYR A 133 -34.19 5.44 25.89
CA TYR A 133 -34.81 6.45 26.74
C TYR A 133 -36.31 6.21 26.89
N GLN A 134 -37.03 5.99 25.79
CA GLN A 134 -38.47 5.69 25.81
C GLN A 134 -38.80 4.42 26.59
N ALA A 135 -37.95 3.38 26.47
CA ALA A 135 -38.09 2.15 27.24
C ALA A 135 -37.98 2.40 28.76
N ARG A 136 -37.07 3.28 29.20
CA ARG A 136 -36.96 3.68 30.62
C ARG A 136 -38.19 4.43 31.13
N GLN A 137 -38.93 5.08 30.24
CA GLN A 137 -40.21 5.73 30.54
C GLN A 137 -41.41 4.78 30.45
N GLY A 138 -41.18 3.48 30.21
CA GLY A 138 -42.20 2.45 30.14
C GLY A 138 -42.75 2.15 28.75
N ASN A 139 -42.27 2.82 27.70
CA ASN A 139 -42.67 2.54 26.31
C ASN A 139 -41.58 1.71 25.58
N THR A 140 -41.81 0.41 25.45
CA THR A 140 -40.85 -0.53 24.86
C THR A 140 -41.03 -0.76 23.35
N ALA A 141 -42.05 -0.16 22.72
CA ALA A 141 -42.38 -0.45 21.32
C ALA A 141 -41.22 -0.13 20.37
N LYS A 142 -40.58 1.03 20.56
CA LYS A 142 -39.45 1.48 19.73
C LYS A 142 -38.19 0.64 19.99
N GLN A 143 -38.00 0.15 21.22
CA GLN A 143 -36.88 -0.72 21.56
C GLN A 143 -36.99 -2.07 20.82
N LEU A 144 -38.19 -2.67 20.79
CA LEU A 144 -38.43 -3.92 20.08
C LEU A 144 -38.19 -3.79 18.57
N GLU A 145 -38.60 -2.67 17.97
CA GLU A 145 -38.35 -2.38 16.55
C GLU A 145 -36.85 -2.28 16.24
N ILE A 146 -36.11 -1.54 17.07
CA ILE A 146 -34.66 -1.40 16.92
C ILE A 146 -33.95 -2.74 17.11
N ASP A 147 -34.35 -3.54 18.10
CA ASP A 147 -33.76 -4.85 18.35
C ASP A 147 -34.02 -5.84 17.21
N GLU A 148 -35.22 -5.82 16.62
CA GLU A 148 -35.54 -6.62 15.42
C GLU A 148 -34.69 -6.19 14.23
N LYS A 149 -34.53 -4.88 14.01
CA LYS A 149 -33.69 -4.36 12.93
C LYS A 149 -32.22 -4.74 13.12
N ILE A 150 -31.71 -4.66 14.35
CA ILE A 150 -30.36 -5.12 14.67
C ILE A 150 -30.20 -6.61 14.38
N ARG A 151 -31.19 -7.44 14.77
CA ARG A 151 -31.18 -8.88 14.52
C ARG A 151 -31.18 -9.18 13.02
N SER A 152 -32.08 -8.56 12.27
CA SER A 152 -32.16 -8.70 10.81
C SER A 152 -30.85 -8.35 10.11
N VAL A 153 -30.20 -7.25 10.50
CA VAL A 153 -28.88 -6.87 9.94
C VAL A 153 -27.79 -7.87 10.34
N LYS A 154 -27.84 -8.41 11.56
CA LYS A 154 -26.89 -9.43 12.03
C LYS A 154 -27.06 -10.76 11.29
N ASP A 155 -28.29 -11.18 11.04
CA ASP A 155 -28.62 -12.41 10.32
C ASP A 155 -28.30 -12.29 8.83
N LYS A 156 -28.51 -11.11 8.23
CA LYS A 156 -28.17 -10.81 6.84
C LYS A 156 -26.65 -10.75 6.60
N TYR A 157 -25.89 -10.30 7.60
CA TYR A 157 -24.43 -10.21 7.55
C TYR A 157 -23.82 -10.95 8.74
N PRO A 158 -23.87 -12.30 8.78
CA PRO A 158 -23.38 -13.08 9.91
C PRO A 158 -21.87 -12.88 10.10
N LYS A 159 -21.38 -12.93 11.35
CA LYS A 159 -19.95 -13.15 11.59
C LYS A 159 -19.68 -14.60 11.25
N THR A 160 -19.06 -14.86 10.11
CA THR A 160 -18.52 -16.18 9.84
C THR A 160 -17.24 -16.30 10.67
N ASP A 161 -17.29 -17.04 11.77
CA ASP A 161 -16.11 -17.43 12.56
C ASP A 161 -15.23 -18.47 11.82
N GLU A 162 -15.42 -18.65 10.51
CA GLU A 162 -14.61 -19.54 9.67
C GLU A 162 -13.28 -18.87 9.29
N CYS A 163 -12.46 -18.57 10.30
CA CYS A 163 -11.01 -18.36 10.22
C CYS A 163 -10.44 -18.41 11.66
N ILE A 164 -10.58 -19.57 12.33
CA ILE A 164 -9.69 -19.99 13.43
C ILE A 164 -9.10 -21.34 13.04
#